data_AF-A0A2Z6SP46-F1
#
_entry.id   AF-A0A2Z6SP46-F1
#
_cell.length_a   1.000
_cell.length_b   1.000
_cell.length_c   1.000
_cell.angle_alpha   90.00
_cell.angle_beta   90.00
_cell.angle_gamma   90.00
#
_symmetry.space_group_name_H-M   'P 1'
#
loop_
_entity.id
_entity.type
_entity.pdbx_description
1 polymer ?
#
loop_
_entity_poly.entity_id
_entity_poly.type
_entity_poly.pdbx_seq_one_letter_code
_entity_poly.pdbx_strand_id
1 'polypeptide(L)'
;MPANDKLADLFYKRNNCQCITAFSDFDSSPSSGPFRGFVAFGQDDNGSTTIFGAFNRGFDPNCTYEFLIEDGHNRVLYNITEGLNVQITNDGGTKAFTHKFNNINLNCHSNGILLGGHNLRDDPSYCGNSKLVVRTNNQHAAKQICN
;
A
#
# COMPACT_ATOMS: atom_id res chain seq x y z
N MET A 1 -41.14 -13.26 6.85
CA MET A 1 -39.69 -13.26 7.12
C MET A 1 -39.37 -11.97 7.86
N PRO A 2 -38.97 -11.99 9.13
CA PRO A 2 -38.85 -10.76 9.92
C PRO A 2 -37.57 -9.99 9.55
N ALA A 3 -37.64 -8.67 9.60
CA ALA A 3 -36.53 -7.76 9.25
C ALA A 3 -35.29 -7.88 10.16
N ASN A 4 -35.42 -8.57 11.31
CA ASN A 4 -34.35 -8.74 12.30
C ASN A 4 -33.18 -9.59 11.80
N ASP A 5 -33.43 -10.62 10.98
CA ASP A 5 -32.36 -11.53 10.55
C ASP A 5 -31.40 -10.86 9.56
N LYS A 6 -31.92 -9.96 8.72
CA LYS A 6 -31.10 -9.16 7.79
C LYS A 6 -30.29 -8.07 8.48
N LEU A 7 -30.87 -7.45 9.52
CA LEU A 7 -30.15 -6.48 10.36
C LEU A 7 -29.05 -7.17 11.16
N ALA A 8 -29.35 -8.33 11.77
CA ALA A 8 -28.35 -9.13 12.46
C ALA A 8 -27.22 -9.57 11.51
N ASP A 9 -27.53 -10.06 10.30
CA ASP A 9 -26.53 -10.41 9.28
C ASP A 9 -25.68 -9.19 8.84
N LEU A 10 -26.28 -8.00 8.75
CA LEU A 10 -25.55 -6.74 8.52
C LEU A 10 -24.60 -6.39 9.68
N PHE A 11 -25.01 -6.58 10.94
CA PHE A 11 -24.14 -6.35 12.11
C PHE A 11 -23.05 -7.42 12.25
N TYR A 12 -23.34 -8.68 11.93
CA TYR A 12 -22.34 -9.76 11.92
C TYR A 12 -21.28 -9.53 10.83
N LYS A 13 -21.67 -9.06 9.64
CA LYS A 13 -20.72 -8.74 8.55
C LYS A 13 -19.79 -7.57 8.88
N ARG A 14 -20.25 -6.58 9.66
CA ARG A 14 -19.44 -5.42 10.09
C ARG A 14 -18.47 -5.70 11.23
N ASN A 15 -18.52 -6.88 11.85
CA ASN A 15 -17.73 -7.21 13.05
C ASN A 15 -16.49 -8.07 12.77
N ASN A 16 -16.12 -8.30 11.51
CA ASN A 16 -14.99 -9.18 11.20
C ASN A 16 -13.63 -8.46 11.20
N CYS A 17 -13.60 -7.15 10.95
CA CYS A 17 -12.37 -6.37 10.84
C CYS A 17 -12.46 -5.02 11.56
N GLN A 18 -11.39 -4.62 12.24
CA GLN A 18 -11.27 -3.25 12.75
C GLN A 18 -10.92 -2.30 11.60
N CYS A 19 -11.60 -1.15 11.52
CA CYS A 19 -11.17 -0.08 10.63
C CYS A 19 -9.81 0.45 11.08
N ILE A 20 -8.83 0.44 10.18
CA ILE A 20 -7.47 0.94 10.46
C ILE A 20 -6.96 1.80 9.29
N THR A 21 -6.09 2.74 9.62
CA THR A 21 -5.37 3.54 8.62
C THR A 21 -3.87 3.40 8.81
N ALA A 22 -3.14 3.53 7.70
CA ALA A 22 -1.70 3.64 7.68
C ALA A 22 -1.29 4.65 6.60
N PHE A 23 -0.08 5.16 6.71
CA PHE A 23 0.42 6.21 5.84
C PHE A 23 1.86 5.91 5.43
N SER A 24 2.21 6.31 4.22
CA SER A 24 3.57 6.32 3.69
C SER A 24 3.85 7.72 3.17
N ASP A 25 4.69 8.43 3.91
CA ASP A 25 5.18 9.73 3.51
C ASP A 25 6.47 9.56 2.71
N PHE A 26 6.52 10.17 1.53
CA PHE A 26 7.69 10.22 0.69
C PHE A 26 8.23 11.64 0.78
N ASP A 27 9.27 11.83 1.60
CA ASP A 27 10.00 13.10 1.70
C ASP A 27 11.49 12.87 1.43
N SER A 28 11.79 12.26 0.29
CA SER A 28 13.18 11.97 -0.06
C SER A 28 13.98 13.25 -0.26
N SER A 29 15.23 13.29 0.20
CA SER A 29 16.21 14.31 -0.17
C SER A 29 16.86 13.98 -1.53
N PRO A 30 17.53 14.92 -2.21
CA PRO A 30 18.29 14.61 -3.43
C PRO A 30 19.28 13.45 -3.26
N SER A 31 19.79 13.22 -2.04
CA SER A 31 20.69 12.11 -1.70
C SER A 31 19.99 10.79 -1.38
N SER A 32 18.68 10.75 -1.13
CA SER A 32 17.96 9.54 -0.68
C SER A 32 16.87 9.05 -1.62
N GLY A 33 16.54 9.82 -2.67
CA GLY A 33 15.62 9.39 -3.72
C GLY A 33 14.87 10.53 -4.40
N PRO A 34 14.20 10.25 -5.53
CA PRO A 34 13.52 11.28 -6.30
C PRO A 34 12.07 11.53 -5.86
N PHE A 35 11.43 10.59 -5.15
CA PHE A 35 9.98 10.61 -4.92
C PHE A 35 9.58 11.49 -3.76
N ARG A 36 8.62 12.39 -4.00
CA ARG A 36 7.95 13.14 -2.94
C ARG A 36 6.45 13.19 -3.11
N GLY A 37 5.74 12.94 -2.02
CA GLY A 37 4.32 12.68 -2.05
C GLY A 37 3.85 11.94 -0.81
N PHE A 38 2.60 11.52 -0.85
CA PHE A 38 1.96 10.86 0.26
C PHE A 38 1.00 9.78 -0.24
N VAL A 39 0.99 8.64 0.45
CA VAL A 39 0.06 7.54 0.21
C VAL A 39 -0.57 7.10 1.52
N ALA A 40 -1.89 7.03 1.54
CA ALA A 40 -2.69 6.55 2.65
C ALA A 40 -3.35 5.21 2.32
N PHE A 41 -3.54 4.42 3.35
CA PHE A 41 -4.18 3.13 3.34
C PHE A 41 -5.32 3.17 4.35
N GLY A 42 -6.52 2.74 3.96
CA GLY A 42 -7.66 2.62 4.86
C GLY A 42 -8.34 1.27 4.68
N GLN A 43 -8.30 0.42 5.71
CA GLN A 43 -9.02 -0.84 5.72
C GLN A 43 -10.42 -0.63 6.31
N ASP A 44 -11.44 -1.13 5.61
CA ASP A 44 -12.83 -1.09 6.07
C ASP A 44 -13.21 -2.29 6.95
N ASP A 45 -14.44 -2.26 7.48
CA ASP A 45 -15.01 -3.29 8.35
C ASP A 45 -15.21 -4.65 7.66
N ASN A 46 -15.10 -4.70 6.32
CA ASN A 46 -15.12 -5.93 5.52
C ASN A 46 -13.72 -6.44 5.19
N GLY A 47 -12.67 -5.76 5.66
CA GLY A 47 -11.28 -6.16 5.48
C GLY A 47 -10.67 -5.72 4.15
N SER A 48 -11.38 -4.94 3.34
CA SER A 48 -10.85 -4.40 2.09
C SER A 48 -10.06 -3.12 2.35
N THR A 49 -8.96 -2.92 1.63
CA THR A 49 -8.09 -1.75 1.82
C THR A 49 -8.19 -0.80 0.63
N THR A 50 -8.60 0.43 0.89
CA THR A 50 -8.51 1.54 -0.08
C THR A 50 -7.14 2.19 0.05
N ILE A 51 -6.42 2.29 -1.06
CA ILE A 51 -5.13 2.99 -1.16
C ILE A 51 -5.35 4.24 -1.99
N PHE A 52 -4.96 5.39 -1.47
CA PHE A 52 -5.04 6.66 -2.20
C PHE A 52 -3.84 7.53 -1.93
N GLY A 53 -3.49 8.40 -2.87
CA GLY A 53 -2.32 9.25 -2.72
C GLY A 53 -2.07 10.14 -3.93
N ALA A 54 -0.98 10.89 -3.83
CA ALA A 54 -0.44 11.69 -4.92
C ALA A 54 1.03 11.97 -4.67
N PHE A 55 1.80 12.13 -5.75
CA PHE A 55 3.16 12.62 -5.71
C PHE A 55 3.25 13.96 -6.41
N ASN A 56 4.00 14.90 -5.84
CA ASN A 56 4.22 16.21 -6.45
C ASN A 56 5.53 16.27 -7.26
N ARG A 57 6.40 15.27 -7.13
CA ARG A 57 7.68 15.19 -7.88
C ARG A 57 8.29 13.79 -7.79
N GLY A 58 9.21 13.51 -8.71
CA GLY A 58 10.07 12.33 -8.68
C GLY A 58 9.89 11.35 -9.83
N PHE A 59 8.97 11.64 -10.74
CA PHE A 59 8.67 10.81 -11.89
C PHE A 59 9.14 11.48 -13.18
N ASP A 60 9.61 10.67 -14.12
CA ASP A 60 9.83 11.03 -15.51
C ASP A 60 8.63 10.48 -16.31
N PRO A 61 7.86 11.33 -17.03
CA PRO A 61 6.71 10.88 -17.80
C PRO A 61 7.06 9.89 -18.92
N ASN A 62 8.32 9.78 -19.32
CA ASN A 62 8.76 8.83 -20.34
C ASN A 62 9.09 7.44 -19.76
N CYS A 63 8.87 7.25 -18.46
CA CYS A 63 9.32 6.07 -17.75
C CYS A 63 8.20 5.29 -17.07
N THR A 64 8.45 4.00 -16.83
CA THR A 64 7.50 3.10 -16.18
C THR A 64 7.95 2.77 -14.75
N TYR A 65 7.00 2.81 -13.84
CA TYR A 65 7.21 2.64 -12.41
C TYR A 65 6.30 1.55 -11.86
N GLU A 66 6.82 0.80 -10.91
CA GLU A 66 6.09 -0.17 -10.11
C GLU A 66 5.82 0.41 -8.73
N PHE A 67 4.62 0.17 -8.23
CA PHE A 67 4.19 0.46 -6.86
C PHE A 67 4.04 -0.87 -6.14
N LEU A 68 4.92 -1.12 -5.16
CA LEU A 68 5.07 -2.40 -4.49
C LEU A 68 4.91 -2.25 -2.98
N ILE A 69 4.24 -3.19 -2.33
CA ILE A 69 4.28 -3.34 -0.88
C ILE A 69 5.26 -4.47 -0.58
N GLU A 70 6.30 -4.17 0.17
CA GLU A 70 7.37 -5.10 0.54
C GLU A 70 7.39 -5.36 2.03
N ASP A 71 7.93 -6.50 2.45
CA ASP A 71 8.31 -6.76 3.84
C ASP A 71 9.71 -6.18 4.17
N GLY A 72 10.15 -6.39 5.41
CA GLY A 72 11.39 -5.80 5.93
C GLY A 72 12.64 -6.44 5.34
N HIS A 73 12.47 -7.55 4.62
CA HIS A 73 13.49 -8.28 3.90
C HIS A 73 13.44 -7.98 2.39
N ASN A 74 12.71 -6.94 1.97
CA ASN A 74 12.51 -6.52 0.58
C ASN A 74 11.81 -7.58 -0.29
N ARG A 75 11.04 -8.49 0.31
CA ARG A 75 10.18 -9.42 -0.46
C ARG A 75 8.90 -8.70 -0.84
N VAL A 76 8.52 -8.78 -2.11
CA VAL A 76 7.27 -8.19 -2.59
C VAL A 76 6.09 -8.99 -2.05
N LEU A 77 5.28 -8.36 -1.19
CA LEU A 77 4.01 -8.90 -0.69
C LEU A 77 2.87 -8.64 -1.69
N TYR A 78 2.85 -7.45 -2.28
CA TYR A 78 1.85 -7.04 -3.27
C TYR A 78 2.47 -6.15 -4.35
N ASN A 79 2.19 -6.47 -5.62
CA ASN A 79 2.37 -5.53 -6.71
C ASN A 79 1.02 -4.84 -6.98
N ILE A 80 0.93 -3.55 -6.67
CA ILE A 80 -0.32 -2.77 -6.75
C ILE A 80 -0.34 -1.81 -7.94
N THR A 81 0.66 -1.91 -8.82
CA THR A 81 0.89 -0.99 -9.95
C THR A 81 -0.33 -0.86 -10.85
N GLU A 82 -0.85 -1.99 -11.38
CA GLU A 82 -2.00 -1.98 -12.29
C GLU A 82 -3.28 -1.49 -11.61
N GLY A 83 -3.50 -1.89 -10.34
CA GLY A 83 -4.67 -1.48 -9.59
C GLY A 83 -4.69 0.03 -9.31
N LEU A 84 -3.55 0.61 -8.93
CA LEU A 84 -3.46 2.06 -8.73
C LEU A 84 -3.57 2.85 -10.03
N ASN A 85 -3.07 2.29 -11.15
CA ASN A 85 -3.07 2.93 -12.47
C ASN A 85 -2.61 4.40 -12.41
N VAL A 86 -1.46 4.63 -11.79
CA VAL A 86 -0.95 5.97 -11.49
C VAL A 86 -0.64 6.71 -12.79
N GLN A 87 -1.24 7.89 -12.96
CA GLN A 87 -1.00 8.76 -14.12
C GLN A 87 0.05 9.80 -13.77
N ILE A 88 1.21 9.71 -14.40
CA ILE A 88 2.31 10.66 -14.26
C ILE A 88 1.98 11.93 -15.04
N THR A 89 2.25 13.09 -14.44
CA THR A 89 2.07 14.41 -15.06
C THR A 89 3.38 14.93 -15.64
N ASN A 90 3.30 15.84 -16.61
CA ASN A 90 4.48 16.36 -17.33
C ASN A 90 5.46 17.13 -16.44
N ASP A 91 5.04 17.58 -15.26
CA ASP A 91 5.86 18.24 -14.23
C ASP A 91 6.58 17.24 -13.31
N GLY A 92 6.44 15.93 -13.57
CA GLY A 92 7.08 14.86 -12.81
C GLY A 92 6.38 14.50 -11.51
N GLY A 93 5.16 15.00 -11.30
CA GLY A 93 4.23 14.54 -10.27
C GLY A 93 3.31 13.42 -10.78
N THR A 94 2.21 13.21 -10.06
CA THR A 94 1.12 12.33 -10.48
C THR A 94 -0.22 13.01 -10.29
N LYS A 95 -1.23 12.61 -11.06
CA LYS A 95 -2.61 12.85 -10.62
C LYS A 95 -2.86 12.11 -9.31
N ALA A 96 -3.83 12.59 -8.52
CA ALA A 96 -4.32 11.84 -7.39
C ALA A 96 -4.86 10.49 -7.87
N PHE A 97 -4.52 9.42 -7.16
CA PHE A 97 -4.94 8.07 -7.46
C PHE A 97 -5.67 7.47 -6.26
N THR A 98 -6.58 6.54 -6.54
CA THR A 98 -7.32 5.80 -5.52
C THR A 98 -7.76 4.45 -6.08
N HIS A 99 -7.61 3.39 -5.29
CA HIS A 99 -8.13 2.08 -5.64
C HIS A 99 -8.47 1.27 -4.40
N LYS A 100 -9.54 0.47 -4.47
CA LYS A 100 -9.94 -0.44 -3.41
C LYS A 100 -9.48 -1.86 -3.74
N PHE A 101 -8.63 -2.42 -2.88
CA PHE A 101 -8.12 -3.79 -2.98
C PHE A 101 -8.82 -4.68 -1.96
N ASN A 102 -9.43 -5.77 -2.43
CA ASN A 102 -10.15 -6.71 -1.56
C ASN A 102 -9.23 -7.75 -0.91
N ASN A 103 -7.97 -7.83 -1.33
CA ASN A 103 -6.99 -8.85 -0.91
C ASN A 103 -5.79 -8.28 -0.12
N ILE A 104 -5.76 -6.96 0.10
CA ILE A 104 -4.73 -6.31 0.92
C ILE A 104 -5.27 -6.22 2.34
N ASN A 105 -4.64 -6.95 3.26
CA ASN A 105 -5.02 -6.99 4.67
C ASN A 105 -4.04 -6.15 5.51
N LEU A 106 -4.49 -5.04 6.11
CA LEU A 106 -3.66 -4.26 7.01
C LEU A 106 -3.54 -4.94 8.39
N ASN A 107 -4.66 -5.25 9.04
CA ASN A 107 -4.67 -5.89 10.36
C ASN A 107 -5.90 -6.77 10.68
N CYS A 108 -6.82 -6.97 9.74
CA CYS A 108 -8.03 -7.74 10.01
C CYS A 108 -7.75 -9.22 10.32
N HIS A 109 -6.82 -9.84 9.59
CA HIS A 109 -6.41 -11.24 9.80
C HIS A 109 -4.96 -11.33 10.29
N SER A 110 -4.58 -12.46 10.87
CA SER A 110 -3.26 -12.72 11.48
C SER A 110 -2.05 -12.54 10.54
N ASN A 111 -2.28 -12.53 9.22
CA ASN A 111 -1.28 -12.21 8.20
C ASN A 111 -1.25 -10.72 7.81
N GLY A 112 -1.80 -9.83 8.63
CA GLY A 112 -1.89 -8.40 8.34
C GLY A 112 -0.53 -7.74 8.18
N ILE A 113 -0.42 -6.86 7.19
CA ILE A 113 0.78 -6.10 6.83
C ILE A 113 1.32 -5.29 8.03
N LEU A 114 0.43 -4.80 8.90
CA LEU A 114 0.76 -4.05 10.12
C LEU A 114 0.98 -4.93 11.36
N LEU A 115 0.59 -6.22 11.29
CA LEU A 115 0.70 -7.15 12.41
C LEU A 115 2.04 -7.90 12.47
N GLY A 116 2.88 -7.78 11.43
CA GLY A 116 4.27 -8.20 11.48
C GLY A 116 4.48 -9.69 11.76
N GLY A 117 4.08 -10.56 10.81
CA GLY A 117 4.61 -11.92 10.68
C GLY A 117 4.04 -12.97 11.64
N HIS A 118 3.55 -14.09 11.09
CA HIS A 118 3.12 -15.25 11.86
C HIS A 118 4.25 -15.78 12.77
N ASN A 119 4.09 -15.70 14.09
CA ASN A 119 3.95 -16.85 14.99
C ASN A 119 3.82 -16.42 16.47
N LEU A 120 2.94 -17.13 17.18
CA LEU A 120 2.86 -17.15 18.63
C LEU A 120 4.22 -17.52 19.23
N ARG A 121 4.67 -16.76 20.22
CA ARG A 121 5.85 -17.02 21.08
C ARG A 121 7.19 -16.95 20.34
N ASP A 122 7.79 -15.77 20.29
CA ASP A 122 9.07 -15.49 20.95
C ASP A 122 9.59 -14.11 20.51
N ASP A 123 10.04 -13.36 21.52
CA ASP A 123 10.80 -12.09 21.49
C ASP A 123 10.10 -10.76 21.12
N PRO A 124 10.19 -9.71 21.98
CA PRO A 124 9.57 -8.42 21.75
C PRO A 124 10.53 -7.50 20.98
N SER A 125 10.51 -7.56 19.65
CA SER A 125 10.97 -6.46 18.81
C SER A 125 9.87 -6.09 17.83
N TYR A 126 9.03 -5.14 18.23
CA TYR A 126 7.94 -4.63 17.38
C TYR A 126 8.52 -3.82 16.22
N CYS A 127 8.65 -4.45 15.06
CA CYS A 127 8.77 -3.76 13.78
C CYS A 127 7.66 -4.27 12.86
N GLY A 128 6.65 -3.43 12.61
CA GLY A 128 5.78 -3.61 11.45
C GLY A 128 6.65 -3.48 10.21
N ASN A 129 7.15 -4.60 9.70
CA ASN A 129 8.25 -4.62 8.75
C ASN A 129 7.83 -4.30 7.31
N SER A 130 6.60 -3.88 7.05
CA SER A 130 6.15 -3.66 5.68
C SER A 130 6.27 -2.20 5.24
N LYS A 131 6.70 -1.97 4.00
CA LYS A 131 6.86 -0.62 3.41
C LYS A 131 6.28 -0.55 2.01
N LEU A 132 5.71 0.60 1.66
CA LEU A 132 5.41 0.94 0.27
C LEU A 132 6.70 1.40 -0.42
N VAL A 133 7.01 0.81 -1.57
CA VAL A 133 8.18 1.12 -2.38
C VAL A 133 7.72 1.46 -3.79
N VAL A 134 8.36 2.48 -4.36
CA VAL A 134 8.22 2.83 -5.77
C VAL A 134 9.52 2.50 -6.46
N ARG A 135 9.49 1.68 -7.51
CA ARG A 135 10.66 1.25 -8.28
C ARG A 135 10.48 1.57 -9.76
N THR A 136 11.57 1.82 -10.47
CA THR A 136 11.57 1.79 -11.95
C THR A 136 11.81 0.35 -12.40
N ASN A 137 11.21 -0.09 -13.51
CA ASN A 137 11.32 -1.45 -14.07
C ASN A 137 12.76 -1.99 -14.30
N ASN A 138 13.82 -1.18 -14.12
CA ASN A 138 15.23 -1.50 -14.40
C ASN A 138 16.17 -1.65 -13.18
N GLN A 139 15.69 -1.73 -11.93
CA GLN A 139 16.61 -1.73 -10.78
C GLN A 139 17.33 -3.06 -10.47
N HIS A 140 17.12 -4.12 -11.27
CA HIS A 140 17.86 -5.38 -11.14
C HIS A 140 19.05 -5.54 -12.11
N ALA A 141 19.25 -4.61 -13.05
CA ALA A 141 20.37 -4.67 -13.97
C ALA A 141 21.15 -3.35 -13.94
N ALA A 142 22.47 -3.45 -13.90
CA ALA A 142 23.39 -2.34 -14.08
C ALA A 142 23.28 -1.75 -15.51
N LYS A 143 22.14 -1.14 -15.89
CA LYS A 143 22.02 -0.13 -16.96
C LYS A 143 20.61 0.42 -17.14
N GLN A 144 20.60 1.71 -17.48
CA GLN A 144 19.53 2.59 -17.94
C GLN A 144 18.42 2.87 -16.94
N ILE A 145 18.72 3.82 -16.05
CA ILE A 145 17.73 4.76 -15.53
C ILE A 145 17.17 5.49 -16.76
N CYS A 146 15.85 5.64 -16.83
CA CYS A 146 15.09 6.50 -17.76
C CYS A 146 15.98 7.55 -18.46
N ASN A 147 15.99 7.56 -19.80
CA ASN A 147 16.86 8.43 -20.60
C ASN A 147 16.74 9.91 -20.25
#